data_AF-A0A0C3CEU7-F1
#
_entry.id   AF-A0A0C3CEU7-F1
#
_cell.length_a   1.000
_cell.length_b   1.000
_cell.length_c   1.000
_cell.angle_alpha   90.00
_cell.angle_beta   90.00
_cell.angle_gamma   90.00
#
_symmetry.space_group_name_H-M   'P 1'
#
loop_
_entity.id
_entity.type
_entity.pdbx_description
1 polymer ?
#
loop_
_entity_poly.entity_id
_entity_poly.type
_entity_poly.pdbx_seq_one_letter_code
_entity_poly.pdbx_strand_id
1 'polypeptide(L)'
;MDEPQGQESEESETEIGFEPSQMKYLPFYLMGSIYEAGWAATWMTRHFEICRFILFASLATQTYVLFGLLEGARNRRFPTSSILTHLVVKVRIARDVLYLWKTWGVIDIIPPPSAIEGAINCLFFLLLALSSGPDPTLGLLLAMILFSLASGQYHNIGWHLTFNWSGVIVFLFVAADWLLGPKIRKELLPHRVEYENMNQV
;
A
#
# COMPACT_ATOMS: atom_id res chain seq x y z
N MET A 1 7.09 63.71 -3.08
CA MET A 1 8.15 63.00 -3.82
C MET A 1 8.50 61.86 -2.89
N ASP A 2 7.69 60.81 -2.97
CA ASP A 2 7.70 59.71 -2.02
C ASP A 2 8.57 58.59 -2.61
N GLU A 3 9.65 58.27 -1.92
CA GLU A 3 10.52 57.16 -2.25
C GLU A 3 9.78 55.83 -2.04
N PRO A 4 9.80 54.91 -3.01
CA PRO A 4 9.26 53.58 -2.80
C PRO A 4 10.22 52.80 -1.89
N GLN A 5 9.78 52.53 -0.66
CA GLN A 5 10.47 51.60 0.23
C GLN A 5 10.50 50.22 -0.42
N GLY A 6 11.71 49.77 -0.76
CA GLY A 6 11.97 48.42 -1.24
C GLY A 6 11.56 47.41 -0.18
N GLN A 7 10.57 46.59 -0.51
CA GLN A 7 10.35 45.32 0.16
C GLN A 7 11.57 44.44 -0.14
N GLU A 8 12.51 44.40 0.79
CA GLU A 8 13.42 43.26 0.91
C GLU A 8 12.56 42.03 1.18
N SER A 9 12.35 41.25 0.12
CA SER A 9 11.88 39.88 0.22
C SER A 9 12.94 39.11 1.00
N GLU A 10 12.75 38.98 2.31
CA GLU A 10 13.38 37.94 3.11
C GLU A 10 13.03 36.60 2.47
N GLU A 11 13.91 36.10 1.62
CA GLU A 11 14.03 34.69 1.30
C GLU A 11 14.34 33.98 2.62
N SER A 12 13.28 33.63 3.33
CA SER A 12 13.29 32.66 4.42
C SER A 12 13.86 31.37 3.82
N GLU A 13 15.18 31.19 3.95
CA GLU A 13 15.88 29.92 3.82
C GLU A 13 15.06 28.90 4.63
N THR A 14 14.22 28.17 3.92
CA THR A 14 13.35 27.19 4.53
C THR A 14 14.27 26.02 4.82
N GLU A 15 14.89 26.05 6.00
CA GLU A 15 15.75 24.98 6.48
C GLU A 15 14.94 23.68 6.35
N ILE A 16 15.31 22.84 5.36
CA ILE A 16 14.61 21.59 5.05
C ILE A 16 14.96 20.61 6.16
N GLY A 17 14.36 20.81 7.33
CA GLY A 17 14.49 19.91 8.47
C GLY A 17 13.88 18.57 8.10
N PHE A 18 14.68 17.51 8.15
CA PHE A 18 14.18 16.16 7.94
C PHE A 18 13.09 15.86 8.96
N GLU A 19 11.91 15.49 8.46
CA GLU A 19 10.82 15.10 9.33
C GLU A 19 11.23 13.81 10.09
N PRO A 20 11.00 13.72 11.41
CA PRO A 20 11.42 12.56 12.21
C PRO A 20 10.85 11.22 11.70
N SER A 21 9.73 11.24 10.97
CA SER A 21 9.15 10.05 10.32
C SER A 21 10.03 9.53 9.17
N GLN A 22 10.65 10.44 8.39
CA GLN A 22 11.53 10.10 7.27
C GLN A 22 12.83 9.45 7.76
N MET A 23 13.43 9.99 8.82
CA MET A 23 14.63 9.42 9.44
C MET A 23 14.40 8.01 9.97
N LYS A 24 13.21 7.74 10.54
CA LYS A 24 12.82 6.39 10.96
C LYS A 24 12.58 5.43 9.80
N TYR A 25 12.06 5.94 8.67
CA TYR A 25 11.77 5.13 7.48
C TYR A 25 13.03 4.79 6.66
N LEU A 26 14.04 5.66 6.66
CA LEU A 26 15.25 5.55 5.84
C LEU A 26 15.91 4.15 5.84
N PRO A 27 16.17 3.48 6.98
CA PRO A 27 16.79 2.15 6.95
C PRO A 27 15.91 1.11 6.24
N PHE A 28 14.59 1.17 6.40
CA PHE A 28 13.66 0.27 5.72
C PHE A 28 13.52 0.60 4.24
N TYR A 29 13.71 1.86 3.87
CA TYR A 29 13.80 2.26 2.48
C TYR A 29 15.01 1.61 1.81
N LEU A 30 16.20 1.73 2.41
CA LEU A 30 17.42 1.10 1.91
C LEU A 30 17.30 -0.42 1.83
N MET A 31 16.73 -1.04 2.88
CA MET A 31 16.49 -2.49 2.92
C MET A 31 15.57 -2.96 1.79
N GLY A 32 14.49 -2.24 1.50
CA GLY A 32 13.63 -2.53 0.35
C GLY A 32 14.36 -2.41 -0.99
N SER A 33 15.30 -1.48 -1.13
CA SER A 33 16.11 -1.34 -2.35
C SER A 33 17.10 -2.50 -2.52
N ILE A 34 17.66 -3.00 -1.42
CA ILE A 34 18.52 -4.20 -1.43
C ILE A 34 17.71 -5.43 -1.84
N TYR A 35 16.49 -5.60 -1.31
CA TYR A 35 15.62 -6.70 -1.73
C TYR A 35 15.27 -6.63 -3.21
N GLU A 36 14.95 -5.44 -3.72
CA GLU A 36 14.64 -5.23 -5.14
C GLU A 36 15.84 -5.54 -6.04
N ALA A 37 17.04 -5.10 -5.67
CA ALA A 37 18.27 -5.44 -6.38
C ALA A 37 18.55 -6.94 -6.35
N GLY A 38 18.35 -7.59 -5.19
CA GLY A 38 18.47 -9.04 -5.04
C GLY A 38 17.47 -9.82 -5.87
N TRP A 39 16.22 -9.36 -5.93
CA TRP A 39 15.20 -9.92 -6.82
C TRP A 39 15.61 -9.76 -8.29
N ALA A 40 16.04 -8.58 -8.71
CA ALA A 40 16.46 -8.35 -10.10
C ALA A 40 17.65 -9.25 -10.50
N ALA A 41 18.64 -9.40 -9.62
CA ALA A 41 19.79 -10.28 -9.85
C ALA A 41 19.37 -11.75 -9.96
N THR A 42 18.55 -12.23 -9.02
CA THR A 42 18.08 -13.63 -8.99
C THR A 42 17.12 -13.94 -10.15
N TRP A 43 16.33 -12.96 -10.59
CA TRP A 43 15.48 -13.04 -11.77
C TRP A 43 16.29 -13.28 -13.05
N MET A 44 17.39 -12.55 -13.24
CA MET A 44 18.28 -12.73 -14.40
C MET A 44 18.90 -14.13 -14.44
N THR A 45 19.21 -14.70 -13.27
CA THR A 45 19.72 -16.07 -13.14
C THR A 45 18.63 -17.16 -13.22
N ARG A 46 17.35 -16.77 -13.40
CA ARG A 46 16.17 -17.67 -13.44
C ARG A 46 15.96 -18.50 -12.16
N HIS A 47 16.45 -18.03 -11.01
CA HIS A 47 16.19 -18.65 -9.71
C HIS A 47 14.89 -18.09 -9.12
N PHE A 48 13.75 -18.45 -9.71
CA PHE A 48 12.44 -17.87 -9.36
C PHE A 48 11.95 -18.23 -7.95
N GLU A 49 12.36 -19.37 -7.39
CA GLU A 49 12.05 -19.71 -5.99
C GLU A 49 12.70 -18.73 -5.01
N ILE A 50 13.96 -18.35 -5.27
CA ILE A 50 14.66 -17.35 -4.45
C ILE A 50 13.99 -15.98 -4.61
N CYS A 51 13.57 -15.63 -5.84
CA CYS A 51 12.81 -14.41 -6.11
C CYS A 51 11.57 -14.30 -5.23
N ARG A 52 10.82 -15.40 -5.06
CA ARG A 52 9.63 -15.45 -4.19
C ARG A 52 9.97 -15.16 -2.73
N PHE A 53 11.00 -15.80 -2.20
CA PHE A 53 11.41 -15.57 -0.80
C PHE A 53 11.87 -14.12 -0.57
N ILE A 54 12.66 -13.56 -1.49
CA ILE A 54 13.13 -12.18 -1.40
C ILE A 54 11.94 -11.20 -1.44
N LEU A 55 11.01 -11.37 -2.38
CA LEU A 55 9.84 -10.50 -2.51
C LEU A 55 8.89 -10.63 -1.32
N PHE A 56 8.70 -11.84 -0.80
CA PHE A 56 7.89 -12.05 0.40
C PHE A 56 8.51 -11.36 1.62
N ALA A 57 9.83 -11.45 1.80
CA ALA A 57 10.54 -10.73 2.86
C ALA A 57 10.45 -9.21 2.70
N SER A 58 10.56 -8.70 1.48
CA SER A 58 10.35 -7.27 1.18
C SER A 58 8.95 -6.82 1.54
N LEU A 59 7.93 -7.56 1.07
CA LEU A 59 6.53 -7.26 1.32
C LEU A 59 6.20 -7.28 2.82
N ALA A 60 6.70 -8.28 3.56
CA ALA A 60 6.55 -8.36 5.01
C ALA A 60 7.20 -7.16 5.71
N THR A 61 8.40 -6.77 5.27
CA THR A 61 9.12 -5.60 5.81
C THR A 61 8.35 -4.30 5.56
N GLN A 62 7.89 -4.05 4.33
CA GLN A 62 7.15 -2.81 4.02
C GLN A 62 5.78 -2.78 4.71
N THR A 63 5.13 -3.93 4.86
CA THR A 63 3.87 -4.07 5.59
C THR A 63 4.05 -3.82 7.09
N TYR A 64 5.13 -4.36 7.68
CA TYR A 64 5.52 -4.06 9.06
C TYR A 64 5.77 -2.56 9.27
N VAL A 65 6.45 -1.91 8.33
CA VAL A 65 6.70 -0.47 8.40
C VAL A 65 5.39 0.32 8.34
N LEU A 66 4.48 -0.03 7.43
CA LEU A 66 3.20 0.64 7.31
C LEU A 66 2.35 0.54 8.59
N PHE A 67 2.24 -0.66 9.16
CA PHE A 67 1.34 -0.92 10.29
C PHE A 67 1.98 -0.73 11.66
N GLY A 68 3.23 -1.16 11.82
CA GLY A 68 3.96 -1.12 13.08
C GLY A 68 4.64 0.22 13.34
N LEU A 69 5.33 0.78 12.34
CA LEU A 69 6.16 1.97 12.53
C LEU A 69 5.43 3.28 12.24
N LEU A 70 4.65 3.30 11.16
CA LEU A 70 3.90 4.49 10.71
C LEU A 70 2.48 4.56 11.28
N GLU A 71 2.11 3.61 12.13
CA GLU A 71 0.79 3.55 12.79
C GLU A 71 -0.39 3.64 11.80
N GLY A 72 -0.23 3.12 10.58
CA GLY A 72 -1.18 3.34 9.47
C GLY A 72 -2.63 2.95 9.77
N ALA A 73 -2.86 2.03 10.72
CA ALA A 73 -4.19 1.61 11.16
C ALA A 73 -4.72 2.36 12.40
N ARG A 74 -3.84 2.95 13.22
CA ARG A 74 -4.20 3.54 14.52
C ARG A 74 -4.62 5.00 14.39
N ASN A 75 -3.98 5.76 13.49
CA ASN A 75 -4.34 7.15 13.25
C ASN A 75 -5.49 7.26 12.25
N ARG A 76 -6.71 7.42 12.78
CA ARG A 76 -7.94 7.65 11.97
C ARG A 76 -7.93 8.98 11.21
N ARG A 77 -7.00 9.89 11.54
CA ARG A 77 -6.75 11.13 10.78
C ARG A 77 -5.42 10.97 10.06
N PHE A 78 -5.38 11.34 8.78
CA PHE A 78 -4.13 11.42 8.03
C PHE A 78 -3.13 12.27 8.81
N PRO A 79 -1.96 11.73 9.20
CA PRO A 79 -0.90 12.55 9.74
C PRO A 79 -0.45 13.48 8.61
N THR A 80 -0.81 14.76 8.72
CA THR A 80 -0.55 15.76 7.67
C THR A 80 0.94 15.98 7.46
N SER A 81 1.77 15.67 8.45
CA SER A 81 3.21 15.83 8.36
C SER A 81 3.85 14.74 7.48
N SER A 82 3.37 13.49 7.48
CA SER A 82 4.05 12.33 6.88
C SER A 82 3.35 11.69 5.67
N ILE A 83 2.41 12.41 5.02
CA ILE A 83 1.60 11.88 3.90
C ILE A 83 2.47 11.24 2.81
N LEU A 84 3.57 11.91 2.44
CA LEU A 84 4.48 11.44 1.40
C LEU A 84 5.13 10.10 1.79
N THR A 85 5.58 9.95 3.04
CA THR A 85 6.19 8.72 3.54
C THR A 85 5.20 7.56 3.50
N HIS A 86 3.94 7.78 3.92
CA HIS A 86 2.88 6.77 3.80
C HIS A 86 2.62 6.38 2.35
N LEU A 87 2.54 7.37 1.44
CA LEU A 87 2.33 7.12 0.02
C LEU A 87 3.47 6.30 -0.58
N VAL A 88 4.72 6.66 -0.29
CA VAL A 88 5.91 5.93 -0.75
C VAL A 88 5.86 4.47 -0.29
N VAL A 89 5.57 4.23 0.99
CA VAL A 89 5.46 2.86 1.53
C VAL A 89 4.34 2.09 0.85
N LYS A 90 3.16 2.70 0.66
CA LYS A 90 2.02 2.07 -0.03
C LYS A 90 2.36 1.71 -1.48
N VAL A 91 3.03 2.61 -2.21
CA VAL A 91 3.50 2.33 -3.57
C VAL A 91 4.51 1.19 -3.58
N ARG A 92 5.41 1.11 -2.59
CA ARG A 92 6.36 -0.01 -2.48
C ARG A 92 5.67 -1.34 -2.20
N ILE A 93 4.71 -1.38 -1.27
CA ILE A 93 3.89 -2.58 -0.99
C ILE A 93 3.18 -3.03 -2.27
N ALA A 94 2.52 -2.09 -2.95
CA ALA A 94 1.82 -2.36 -4.20
C ALA A 94 2.79 -2.95 -5.25
N ARG A 95 3.94 -2.32 -5.47
CA ARG A 95 4.96 -2.81 -6.39
C ARG A 95 5.49 -4.20 -6.02
N ASP A 96 5.76 -4.45 -4.74
CA ASP A 96 6.24 -5.76 -4.27
C ASP A 96 5.19 -6.86 -4.54
N VAL A 97 3.90 -6.55 -4.34
CA VAL A 97 2.78 -7.42 -4.73
C VAL A 97 2.76 -7.66 -6.24
N LEU A 98 2.92 -6.62 -7.07
CA LEU A 98 3.00 -6.79 -8.52
C LEU A 98 4.13 -7.75 -8.93
N TYR A 99 5.33 -7.57 -8.39
CA TYR A 99 6.46 -8.43 -8.71
C TYR A 99 6.31 -9.84 -8.14
N LEU A 100 5.67 -10.01 -6.99
CA LEU A 100 5.42 -11.31 -6.40
C LEU A 100 4.47 -12.13 -7.27
N TRP A 101 3.36 -11.53 -7.72
CA TRP A 101 2.41 -12.19 -8.61
C TRP A 101 2.99 -12.43 -10.01
N LYS A 102 3.79 -11.50 -10.54
CA LYS A 102 4.51 -11.70 -11.79
C LYS A 102 5.48 -12.89 -11.70
N THR A 103 6.20 -13.02 -10.59
CA THR A 103 7.14 -14.13 -10.37
C THR A 103 6.40 -15.46 -10.23
N TRP A 104 5.28 -15.47 -9.49
CA TRP A 104 4.41 -16.64 -9.40
C TRP A 104 3.90 -17.08 -10.77
N GLY A 105 3.39 -16.16 -11.60
CA GLY A 105 2.88 -16.49 -12.93
C GLY A 105 3.93 -17.04 -13.91
N VAL A 106 5.23 -16.81 -13.66
CA VAL A 106 6.31 -17.42 -14.46
C VAL A 106 6.63 -18.84 -14.00
N ILE A 107 6.51 -19.13 -12.70
CA ILE A 107 6.73 -20.48 -12.16
C ILE A 107 5.53 -21.37 -12.50
N ASP A 108 4.33 -20.80 -12.42
CA ASP A 108 3.06 -21.51 -12.56
C ASP A 108 2.59 -21.53 -14.02
N ILE A 109 3.43 -22.11 -14.88
CA ILE A 109 3.22 -22.16 -16.34
C ILE A 109 1.93 -22.94 -16.71
N ILE A 110 1.36 -23.72 -15.79
CA ILE A 110 0.33 -24.72 -16.06
C ILE A 110 -0.41 -24.99 -14.73
N PRO A 111 -1.75 -24.95 -14.57
CA PRO A 111 -2.90 -24.43 -15.33
C PRO A 111 -3.48 -23.14 -14.65
N PRO A 112 -4.68 -22.60 -14.96
CA PRO A 112 -5.17 -21.41 -14.26
C PRO A 112 -5.55 -21.75 -12.82
N PRO A 113 -5.57 -20.76 -11.90
CA PRO A 113 -5.89 -21.01 -10.50
C PRO A 113 -7.29 -21.61 -10.40
N SER A 114 -7.43 -22.62 -9.55
CA SER A 114 -8.73 -23.16 -9.17
C SER A 114 -9.61 -22.06 -8.56
N ALA A 115 -10.92 -22.28 -8.52
CA ALA A 115 -11.85 -21.32 -7.91
C ALA A 115 -11.48 -21.00 -6.44
N ILE A 116 -10.95 -22.00 -5.71
CA ILE A 116 -10.51 -21.84 -4.33
C ILE A 116 -9.25 -20.97 -4.26
N GLU A 117 -8.25 -21.23 -5.10
CA GLU A 117 -7.02 -20.42 -5.16
C GLU A 117 -7.32 -18.99 -5.61
N GLY A 118 -8.22 -18.81 -6.58
CA GLY A 118 -8.71 -17.49 -6.99
C GLY A 118 -9.38 -16.73 -5.84
N ALA A 119 -10.21 -17.41 -5.04
CA ALA A 119 -10.84 -16.82 -3.87
C ALA A 119 -9.82 -16.46 -2.77
N ILE A 120 -8.83 -17.32 -2.51
CA ILE A 120 -7.75 -17.05 -1.55
C ILE A 120 -6.92 -15.84 -2.01
N ASN A 121 -6.58 -15.76 -3.29
CA ASN A 121 -5.88 -14.62 -3.87
C ASN A 121 -6.70 -13.33 -3.69
N CYS A 122 -7.98 -13.34 -4.07
CA CYS A 122 -8.86 -12.19 -3.90
C CYS A 122 -8.95 -11.76 -2.42
N LEU A 123 -9.07 -12.72 -1.50
CA LEU A 123 -9.09 -12.47 -0.07
C LEU A 123 -7.78 -11.81 0.41
N PHE A 124 -6.62 -12.27 -0.06
CA PHE A 124 -5.35 -11.63 0.25
C PHE A 124 -5.34 -10.15 -0.13
N PHE A 125 -5.74 -9.81 -1.37
CA PHE A 125 -5.80 -8.42 -1.82
C PHE A 125 -6.80 -7.59 -1.01
N LEU A 126 -7.98 -8.15 -0.69
CA LEU A 126 -8.98 -7.49 0.13
C LEU A 126 -8.47 -7.22 1.55
N LEU A 127 -7.84 -8.20 2.20
CA LEU A 127 -7.27 -8.01 3.54
C LEU A 127 -6.18 -6.94 3.53
N LEU A 128 -5.32 -6.94 2.51
CA LEU A 128 -4.28 -5.91 2.38
C LEU A 128 -4.86 -4.52 2.10
N ALA A 129 -5.92 -4.43 1.28
CA ALA A 129 -6.63 -3.18 1.03
C ALA A 129 -7.31 -2.64 2.30
N LEU A 130 -8.06 -3.48 3.03
CA LEU A 130 -8.81 -3.10 4.23
C LEU A 130 -7.89 -2.80 5.42
N SER A 131 -6.76 -3.50 5.54
CA SER A 131 -5.80 -3.23 6.62
C SER A 131 -5.20 -1.83 6.53
N SER A 132 -5.18 -1.21 5.35
CA SER A 132 -4.64 0.15 5.14
C SER A 132 -5.42 1.28 5.82
N GLY A 133 -6.55 0.97 6.45
CA GLY A 133 -7.36 1.88 7.24
C GLY A 133 -8.35 2.68 6.37
N PRO A 134 -8.79 3.87 6.83
CA PRO A 134 -9.78 4.68 6.13
C PRO A 134 -9.28 5.32 4.82
N ASP A 135 -7.98 5.19 4.54
CA ASP A 135 -7.36 5.71 3.33
C ASP A 135 -7.45 4.68 2.18
N PRO A 136 -8.22 4.96 1.12
CA PRO A 136 -8.42 4.02 0.01
C PRO A 136 -7.17 3.85 -0.87
N THR A 137 -6.11 4.64 -0.69
CA THR A 137 -4.96 4.72 -1.60
C THR A 137 -4.31 3.36 -1.85
N LEU A 138 -4.05 2.55 -0.80
CA LEU A 138 -3.43 1.24 -1.01
C LEU A 138 -4.37 0.29 -1.74
N GLY A 139 -5.66 0.29 -1.38
CA GLY A 139 -6.68 -0.52 -2.06
C GLY A 139 -6.82 -0.17 -3.54
N LEU A 140 -6.78 1.12 -3.88
CA LEU A 140 -6.80 1.58 -5.27
C LEU A 140 -5.53 1.19 -6.03
N LEU A 141 -4.35 1.30 -5.40
CA LEU A 141 -3.10 0.83 -6.00
C LEU A 141 -3.14 -0.67 -6.29
N LEU A 142 -3.67 -1.49 -5.37
CA LEU A 142 -3.84 -2.92 -5.55
C LEU A 142 -4.83 -3.25 -6.68
N ALA A 143 -5.96 -2.54 -6.77
CA ALA A 143 -6.90 -2.68 -7.87
C ALA A 143 -6.25 -2.35 -9.23
N MET A 144 -5.46 -1.26 -9.30
CA MET A 144 -4.71 -0.90 -10.51
C MET A 144 -3.68 -1.97 -10.89
N ILE A 145 -3.02 -2.60 -9.93
CA ILE A 145 -2.11 -3.73 -10.18
C ILE A 145 -2.85 -4.92 -10.72
N LEU A 146 -4.01 -5.27 -10.16
CA LEU A 146 -4.83 -6.38 -10.64
C LEU A 146 -5.28 -6.14 -12.09
N PHE A 147 -5.70 -4.92 -12.44
CA PHE A 147 -6.03 -4.57 -13.82
C PHE A 147 -4.80 -4.58 -14.74
N SER A 148 -3.63 -4.17 -14.23
CA SER A 148 -2.37 -4.22 -14.97
C SER A 148 -1.93 -5.66 -15.25
N LEU A 149 -2.08 -6.56 -14.26
CA LEU A 149 -1.83 -7.99 -14.39
C LEU A 149 -2.83 -8.65 -15.36
N ALA A 150 -4.10 -8.25 -15.31
CA ALA A 150 -5.11 -8.72 -16.24
C ALA A 150 -4.80 -8.28 -17.68
N SER A 151 -4.33 -7.05 -17.88
CA SER A 151 -4.02 -6.48 -19.21
C SER A 151 -2.67 -6.95 -19.77
N GLY A 152 -1.86 -7.62 -18.97
CA GLY A 152 -0.57 -8.18 -19.39
C GLY A 152 -0.72 -9.31 -20.40
N GLN A 153 0.39 -9.72 -21.02
CA GLN A 153 0.39 -10.91 -21.87
C GLN A 153 0.05 -12.14 -21.03
N TYR A 154 -1.02 -12.84 -21.41
CA TYR A 154 -1.44 -14.09 -20.77
C TYR A 154 -1.35 -15.25 -21.74
N HIS A 155 -0.85 -16.38 -21.26
CA HIS A 155 -0.90 -17.65 -21.99
C HIS A 155 -2.22 -18.40 -21.70
N ASN A 156 -2.85 -18.10 -20.57
CA ASN A 156 -4.08 -18.74 -20.12
C ASN A 156 -5.13 -17.67 -19.76
N ILE A 157 -6.31 -17.77 -20.37
CA ILE A 157 -7.43 -16.84 -20.15
C ILE A 157 -7.94 -16.85 -18.69
N GLY A 158 -7.77 -17.96 -17.97
CA GLY A 158 -8.20 -18.07 -16.58
C GLY A 158 -7.48 -17.08 -15.66
N TRP A 159 -6.18 -16.87 -15.84
CA TRP A 159 -5.43 -15.87 -15.08
C TRP A 159 -5.92 -14.45 -15.34
N HIS A 160 -6.18 -14.11 -16.61
CA HIS A 160 -6.77 -12.83 -16.98
C HIS A 160 -8.11 -12.61 -16.27
N LEU A 161 -9.01 -13.59 -16.32
CA LEU A 161 -10.32 -13.51 -15.67
C LEU A 161 -10.19 -13.38 -14.15
N THR A 162 -9.32 -14.17 -13.52
CA THR A 162 -9.11 -14.11 -12.07
C THR A 162 -8.62 -12.75 -11.62
N PHE A 163 -7.63 -12.17 -12.32
CA PHE A 163 -7.14 -10.83 -11.98
C PHE A 163 -8.17 -9.74 -12.24
N ASN A 164 -8.92 -9.83 -13.35
CA ASN A 164 -9.95 -8.86 -13.68
C ASN A 164 -11.08 -8.87 -12.62
N TRP A 165 -11.65 -10.04 -12.31
CA TRP A 165 -12.69 -10.17 -11.29
C TRP A 165 -12.20 -9.75 -9.90
N SER A 166 -10.99 -10.15 -9.51
CA SER A 166 -10.41 -9.72 -8.23
C SER A 166 -10.24 -8.20 -8.20
N GLY A 167 -9.80 -7.59 -9.30
CA GLY A 167 -9.64 -6.14 -9.44
C GLY A 167 -10.97 -5.40 -9.27
N VAL A 168 -12.04 -5.88 -9.92
CA VAL A 168 -13.39 -5.33 -9.77
C VAL A 168 -13.88 -5.45 -8.33
N ILE A 169 -13.73 -6.63 -7.71
CA ILE A 169 -14.17 -6.86 -6.33
C ILE A 169 -13.43 -5.94 -5.36
N VAL A 170 -12.10 -5.89 -5.42
CA VAL A 170 -11.28 -5.03 -4.56
C VAL A 170 -11.65 -3.56 -4.76
N PHE A 171 -11.79 -3.10 -6.00
CA PHE A 171 -12.20 -1.73 -6.30
C PHE A 171 -13.56 -1.38 -5.69
N LEU A 172 -14.58 -2.22 -5.89
CA LEU A 172 -15.92 -1.99 -5.36
C LEU A 172 -15.94 -1.98 -3.83
N PHE A 173 -15.22 -2.91 -3.18
CA PHE A 173 -15.11 -2.95 -1.73
C PHE A 173 -14.44 -1.69 -1.17
N VAL A 174 -13.32 -1.27 -1.77
CA VAL A 174 -12.61 -0.05 -1.35
C VAL A 174 -13.46 1.20 -1.58
N ALA A 175 -14.15 1.29 -2.72
CA ALA A 175 -15.06 2.39 -3.00
C ALA A 175 -16.24 2.43 -2.02
N ALA A 176 -16.83 1.27 -1.70
CA ALA A 176 -17.92 1.16 -0.74
C ALA A 176 -17.46 1.53 0.68
N ASP A 177 -16.32 1.02 1.16
CA ASP A 177 -15.76 1.38 2.47
C ASP A 177 -15.46 2.88 2.54
N TRP A 178 -14.91 3.46 1.47
CA TRP A 178 -14.63 4.89 1.43
C TRP A 178 -15.91 5.76 1.42
N LEU A 179 -16.95 5.38 0.66
CA LEU A 179 -18.22 6.12 0.61
C LEU A 179 -19.05 5.99 1.90
N LEU A 180 -19.12 4.77 2.47
CA LEU A 180 -19.97 4.46 3.61
C LEU A 180 -19.26 4.71 4.95
N GLY A 181 -17.94 4.61 4.97
CA GLY A 181 -17.10 4.76 6.16
C GLY A 181 -17.38 6.05 6.94
N PRO A 182 -17.48 7.23 6.32
CA PRO A 182 -17.80 8.47 7.03
C PRO A 182 -19.17 8.44 7.73
N LYS A 183 -20.18 7.81 7.13
CA LYS A 183 -21.55 7.72 7.69
C LYS A 183 -21.56 6.76 8.89
N ILE A 184 -21.04 5.56 8.69
CA ILE A 184 -20.96 4.53 9.74
C ILE A 184 -20.13 5.02 10.92
N ARG A 185 -19.01 5.71 10.66
CA ARG A 185 -18.18 6.28 11.73
C ARG A 185 -18.92 7.35 12.54
N LYS A 186 -19.74 8.20 11.90
CA LYS A 186 -20.53 9.21 12.61
C LYS A 186 -21.60 8.60 13.51
N GLU A 187 -22.23 7.50 13.09
CA GLU A 187 -23.23 6.79 13.90
C GLU A 187 -22.61 6.03 15.08
N LEU A 188 -21.40 5.50 14.93
CA LEU A 188 -20.72 4.72 15.98
C LEU A 188 -19.94 5.57 17.00
N LEU A 189 -19.54 6.79 16.65
CA LEU A 189 -18.79 7.69 17.53
C LEU A 189 -19.54 8.17 18.79
N PRO A 190 -20.85 8.51 18.78
CA PRO A 190 -21.53 9.00 19.99
C PRO A 190 -21.50 7.98 21.14
N HIS A 191 -21.63 6.69 20.85
CA HIS A 191 -21.56 5.66 21.90
C HIS A 191 -20.17 5.48 22.49
N ARG A 192 -19.08 5.70 21.73
CA ARG A 192 -17.71 5.51 22.25
C ARG A 192 -17.35 6.53 23.34
N VAL A 193 -17.87 7.75 23.24
CA VAL A 193 -17.61 8.83 24.22
C VAL A 193 -18.30 8.54 25.55
N GLU A 194 -19.49 7.93 25.53
CA GLU A 194 -20.18 7.49 26.76
C GLU A 194 -19.38 6.43 27.54
N TYR A 195 -18.77 5.46 26.85
CA TYR A 195 -17.99 4.41 27.52
C TYR A 195 -16.66 4.90 28.10
N GLU A 196 -15.96 5.82 27.43
CA GLU A 196 -14.72 6.40 27.98
C GLU A 196 -15.00 7.24 29.24
N ASN A 197 -16.15 7.91 29.32
CA ASN A 197 -16.55 8.66 30.51
C ASN A 197 -16.98 7.76 31.68
N MET A 198 -17.56 6.59 31.41
CA MET A 198 -17.95 5.63 32.47
C MET A 198 -16.76 4.91 33.11
N ASN A 199 -15.64 4.78 32.40
CA ASN A 199 -14.42 4.15 32.93
C ASN A 199 -13.48 5.12 33.67
N GLN A 200 -13.85 6.40 33.77
CA GLN A 200 -13.08 7.42 34.51
C GLN A 200 -13.67 7.75 35.90
N VAL A 201 -14.71 7.04 36.33
CA VAL A 201 -15.34 7.13 37.67
C VAL A 201 -15.02 5.88 38.47
#